data_AF-A0A0D6Q471-F1
#
_entry.id   AF-A0A0D6Q471-F1
#
_cell.length_a   1.000
_cell.length_b   1.000
_cell.length_c   1.000
_cell.angle_alpha   90.00
_cell.angle_beta   90.00
_cell.angle_gamma   90.00
#
_symmetry.space_group_name_H-M   'P 1'
#
loop_
_entity.id
_entity.type
_entity.pdbx_description
1 polymer ?
#
loop_
_entity_poly.entity_id
_entity_poly.type
_entity_poly.pdbx_seq_one_letter_code
_entity_poly.pdbx_strand_id
1 'polypeptide(L)'
;MGAESAGDPGVVSSAGAMGLMQIMPGTWADLRIRHHLGRDPYDPRDNILAGTAYLRELHDRYGSPGFLAAYNAGPDRYEASLAGRPLPLETRAYVAAVAPIIAGGGDAAVMIAAADRFAWTRAPLFIVQPDRNAAGASVRDMSGIMPRSDGLFMMRGGVGSRP
;
A
#
# COMPACT_ATOMS: atom_id res chain seq x y z
N MET A 1 -15.18 6.19 1.48
CA MET A 1 -14.76 5.55 2.75
C MET A 1 -13.39 4.94 2.47
N GLY A 2 -12.36 5.44 3.15
CA GLY A 2 -10.96 5.39 2.70
C GLY A 2 -10.34 4.00 2.70
N ALA A 3 -9.48 3.76 1.72
CA ALA A 3 -8.61 2.60 1.65
C ALA A 3 -7.55 2.71 2.76
N GLU A 4 -7.79 2.08 3.89
CA GLU A 4 -6.85 2.05 5.01
C GLU A 4 -5.91 0.87 4.84
N SER A 5 -4.87 1.06 4.04
CA SER A 5 -3.59 0.33 4.10
C SER A 5 -2.59 1.05 3.17
N ALA A 6 -2.15 2.24 3.59
CA ALA A 6 -1.15 3.03 2.88
C ALA A 6 0.28 2.47 3.09
N GLY A 7 0.46 1.15 3.01
CA GLY A 7 1.78 0.51 3.14
C GLY A 7 2.32 0.41 4.57
N ASP A 8 1.47 0.51 5.59
CA ASP A 8 1.87 0.28 6.99
C ASP A 8 1.81 -1.24 7.31
N PRO A 9 2.96 -1.88 7.65
CA PRO A 9 3.02 -3.30 7.99
C PRO A 9 2.27 -3.67 9.28
N GLY A 10 1.78 -2.68 10.04
CA GLY A 10 1.04 -2.87 11.28
C GLY A 10 -0.49 -2.80 11.16
N VAL A 11 -1.07 -2.61 9.97
CA VAL A 11 -2.54 -2.55 9.82
C VAL A 11 -3.11 -3.97 9.92
N VAL A 12 -3.53 -4.31 11.13
CA VAL A 12 -4.45 -5.40 11.38
C VAL A 12 -5.79 -4.96 10.79
N SER A 13 -6.25 -5.60 9.71
CA SER A 13 -7.62 -5.40 9.24
C SER A 13 -8.60 -5.63 10.40
N SER A 14 -9.79 -5.03 10.40
CA SER A 14 -10.78 -5.20 11.48
C SER A 14 -11.12 -6.68 11.80
N ALA A 15 -10.74 -7.61 10.91
CA ALA A 15 -10.90 -9.05 11.05
C ALA A 15 -9.64 -9.81 11.55
N GLY A 16 -8.51 -9.14 11.81
CA GLY A 16 -7.32 -9.76 12.39
C GLY A 16 -6.24 -10.21 11.38
N ALA A 17 -6.24 -9.70 10.15
CA ALA A 17 -5.23 -10.08 9.16
C ALA A 17 -3.81 -9.68 9.59
N MET A 18 -2.81 -10.49 9.22
CA MET A 18 -1.44 -10.38 9.74
C MET A 18 -0.40 -10.17 8.63
N GLY A 19 0.56 -9.30 8.91
CA GLY A 19 1.72 -9.03 8.07
C GLY A 19 1.42 -8.39 6.72
N LEU A 20 2.44 -8.33 5.87
CA LEU A 20 2.43 -7.60 4.59
C LEU A 20 1.36 -8.09 3.61
N MET A 21 1.16 -9.40 3.53
CA MET A 21 0.20 -10.04 2.65
C MET A 21 -1.18 -10.19 3.30
N GLN A 22 -1.37 -9.68 4.52
CA GLN A 22 -2.67 -9.65 5.20
C GLN A 22 -3.30 -11.05 5.32
N ILE A 23 -2.52 -12.03 5.79
CA ILE A 23 -2.96 -13.42 5.92
C ILE A 23 -3.79 -13.58 7.21
N MET A 24 -4.92 -14.28 7.12
CA MET A 24 -5.76 -14.55 8.30
C MET A 24 -5.07 -15.50 9.30
N PRO A 25 -5.31 -15.36 10.62
CA PRO A 25 -4.65 -16.19 11.64
C PRO A 25 -4.77 -17.70 11.45
N GLY A 26 -5.96 -18.20 11.10
CA GLY A 26 -6.15 -19.63 10.81
C GLY A 26 -5.34 -20.09 9.61
N THR A 27 -5.40 -19.33 8.51
CA THR A 27 -4.64 -19.61 7.29
C THR A 27 -3.13 -19.60 7.52
N TRP A 28 -2.61 -18.63 8.31
CA TRP A 28 -1.20 -18.58 8.68
C TRP A 28 -0.78 -19.81 9.48
N ALA A 29 -1.60 -20.25 10.44
CA ALA A 29 -1.30 -21.42 11.26
C ALA A 29 -1.10 -22.68 10.41
N ASP A 30 -1.91 -22.85 9.37
CA ASP A 30 -1.79 -23.98 8.44
C ASP A 30 -0.59 -23.82 7.49
N LEU A 31 -0.43 -22.63 6.89
CA LEU A 31 0.64 -22.37 5.93
C LEU A 31 2.03 -22.51 6.55
N ARG A 32 2.24 -21.98 7.76
CA ARG A 32 3.55 -22.05 8.42
C ARG A 32 3.98 -23.49 8.69
N ILE A 33 3.03 -24.38 8.99
CA ILE A 33 3.33 -25.80 9.21
C ILE A 33 3.66 -26.47 7.88
N ARG A 34 2.81 -26.28 6.85
CA ARG A 34 3.00 -26.90 5.53
C ARG A 34 4.29 -26.46 4.84
N HIS A 35 4.68 -25.19 5.01
CA HIS A 35 5.84 -24.60 4.34
C HIS A 35 7.07 -24.46 5.25
N HIS A 36 7.05 -25.03 6.47
CA HIS A 36 8.16 -25.01 7.43
C HIS A 36 8.67 -23.59 7.75
N LEU A 37 7.73 -22.67 7.98
CA LEU A 37 8.01 -21.26 8.25
C LEU A 37 8.18 -20.99 9.75
N GLY A 38 8.72 -19.81 10.06
CA GLY A 38 8.82 -19.27 11.40
C GLY A 38 7.46 -19.08 12.08
N ARG A 39 7.51 -18.71 13.37
CA ARG A 39 6.30 -18.47 14.18
C ARG A 39 5.71 -17.09 13.98
N ASP A 40 6.54 -16.13 13.57
CA ASP A 40 6.18 -14.72 13.46
C ASP A 40 5.49 -14.45 12.10
N PRO A 41 4.18 -14.16 12.07
CA PRO A 41 3.47 -13.81 10.84
C PRO A 41 3.84 -12.42 10.31
N TYR A 42 4.58 -11.62 11.07
CA TYR A 42 5.04 -10.30 10.67
C TYR A 42 6.46 -10.31 10.11
N ASP A 43 7.17 -11.45 10.13
CA ASP A 43 8.42 -11.61 9.38
C ASP A 43 8.13 -11.45 7.88
N PRO A 44 8.70 -10.44 7.20
CA PRO A 44 8.37 -10.13 5.81
C PRO A 44 8.63 -11.31 4.86
N ARG A 45 9.72 -12.05 5.07
CA ARG A 45 10.11 -13.16 4.18
C ARG A 45 9.10 -14.28 4.29
N ASP A 46 8.77 -14.70 5.50
CA ASP A 46 7.88 -15.83 5.73
C ASP A 46 6.43 -15.47 5.40
N ASN A 47 6.00 -14.24 5.69
CA ASN A 47 4.67 -13.76 5.32
C ASN A 47 4.49 -13.70 3.79
N ILE A 48 5.52 -13.25 3.05
CA ILE A 48 5.49 -13.23 1.58
C ILE A 48 5.47 -14.65 1.02
N LEU A 49 6.30 -15.55 1.55
CA LEU A 49 6.35 -16.93 1.10
C LEU A 49 5.01 -17.65 1.35
N ALA A 50 4.42 -17.47 2.54
CA ALA A 50 3.11 -18.01 2.87
C ALA A 50 2.01 -17.46 1.95
N GLY A 51 1.95 -16.13 1.79
CA GLY A 51 0.87 -15.49 1.04
C GLY A 51 0.94 -15.77 -0.45
N THR A 52 2.14 -15.84 -1.04
CA THR A 52 2.33 -16.22 -2.44
C THR A 52 2.00 -17.69 -2.70
N ALA A 53 2.41 -18.59 -1.81
CA ALA A 53 2.00 -20.00 -1.86
C ALA A 53 0.47 -20.15 -1.77
N TYR A 54 -0.16 -19.37 -0.90
CA TYR A 54 -1.61 -19.38 -0.74
C TYR A 54 -2.35 -18.80 -1.95
N LEU A 55 -1.88 -17.68 -2.51
CA LEU A 55 -2.41 -17.14 -3.77
C LEU A 55 -2.33 -18.18 -4.90
N ARG A 56 -1.21 -18.91 -4.99
CA ARG A 56 -1.05 -19.98 -5.96
C ARG A 56 -2.05 -21.11 -5.73
N GLU A 57 -2.21 -21.58 -4.50
CA GLU A 57 -3.18 -22.61 -4.14
C GLU A 57 -4.61 -22.20 -4.54
N LEU A 58 -5.01 -20.97 -4.23
CA LEU A 58 -6.34 -20.47 -4.60
C LEU A 58 -6.49 -20.28 -6.10
N HIS A 59 -5.44 -19.86 -6.79
CA HIS A 59 -5.45 -19.73 -8.25
C HIS A 59 -5.64 -21.10 -8.91
N ASP A 60 -4.91 -22.11 -8.47
CA ASP A 60 -5.04 -23.47 -9.00
C ASP A 60 -6.44 -24.05 -8.72
N ARG A 61 -7.06 -23.67 -7.60
CA ARG A 61 -8.38 -24.14 -7.19
C ARG A 61 -9.55 -23.45 -7.88
N TYR A 62 -9.47 -22.12 -8.06
CA TYR A 62 -10.60 -21.28 -8.45
C TYR A 62 -10.42 -20.55 -9.77
N GLY A 63 -9.20 -20.51 -10.31
CA GLY A 63 -8.85 -19.71 -11.48
C GLY A 63 -9.07 -18.21 -11.27
N SER A 64 -8.91 -17.44 -12.35
CA SER A 64 -9.18 -15.99 -12.36
C SER A 64 -10.61 -15.69 -12.82
N PRO A 65 -11.34 -14.77 -12.16
CA PRO A 65 -10.93 -13.96 -11.00
C PRO A 65 -11.25 -14.62 -9.64
N GLY A 66 -11.71 -15.88 -9.62
CA GLY A 66 -12.21 -16.55 -8.41
C GLY A 66 -11.21 -16.58 -7.25
N PHE A 67 -9.92 -16.73 -7.52
CA PHE A 67 -8.88 -16.74 -6.49
C PHE A 67 -8.80 -15.42 -5.71
N LEU A 68 -9.05 -14.28 -6.37
CA LEU A 68 -9.05 -12.97 -5.70
C LEU A 68 -10.21 -12.85 -4.71
N ALA A 69 -11.37 -13.37 -5.09
CA ALA A 69 -12.54 -13.40 -4.22
C ALA A 69 -12.28 -14.30 -3.01
N ALA A 70 -11.74 -15.51 -3.25
CA ALA A 70 -11.41 -16.46 -2.19
C ALA A 70 -10.32 -15.94 -1.25
N TYR A 71 -9.30 -15.23 -1.76
CA TYR A 71 -8.25 -14.66 -0.93
C TYR A 71 -8.79 -13.59 0.01
N ASN A 72 -9.66 -12.71 -0.49
CA ASN A 72 -10.24 -11.61 0.29
C ASN A 72 -11.33 -12.07 1.27
N ALA A 73 -12.24 -12.94 0.82
CA ALA A 73 -13.40 -13.36 1.60
C ALA A 73 -13.16 -14.60 2.48
N GLY A 74 -12.11 -15.36 2.17
CA GLY A 74 -11.90 -16.73 2.65
C GLY A 74 -12.51 -17.77 1.68
N PRO A 75 -11.88 -18.96 1.51
CA PRO A 75 -12.35 -20.00 0.61
C PRO A 75 -13.77 -20.47 0.94
N ASP A 76 -14.07 -20.76 2.20
CA ASP A 76 -15.39 -21.24 2.63
C ASP A 76 -16.52 -20.27 2.26
N ARG A 77 -16.26 -18.96 2.39
CA ARG A 77 -17.22 -17.92 2.02
C ARG A 77 -17.39 -17.84 0.50
N TYR A 78 -16.30 -18.02 -0.25
CA TYR A 78 -16.34 -18.08 -1.70
C TYR A 78 -17.11 -19.31 -2.20
N GLU A 79 -16.87 -20.50 -1.63
CA GLU A 79 -17.60 -21.73 -1.94
C GLU A 79 -19.09 -21.59 -1.63
N ALA A 80 -19.45 -21.02 -0.48
CA ALA A 80 -20.84 -20.72 -0.15
C ALA A 80 -21.48 -19.77 -1.18
N SER A 81 -20.69 -18.91 -1.83
CA SER A 81 -21.18 -18.04 -2.88
C SER A 81 -21.42 -18.72 -4.21
N LEU A 82 -20.63 -19.73 -4.54
CA LEU A 82 -20.91 -20.62 -5.67
C LEU A 82 -22.22 -21.40 -5.43
N ALA A 83 -22.57 -21.67 -4.17
CA ALA A 83 -23.85 -22.25 -3.76
C ALA A 83 -25.01 -21.23 -3.62
N GLY A 84 -24.82 -19.97 -4.02
CA GLY A 84 -25.87 -18.94 -4.08
C GLY A 84 -25.91 -17.96 -2.91
N ARG A 85 -25.02 -18.06 -1.91
CA ARG A 85 -24.92 -17.06 -0.84
C ARG A 85 -24.14 -15.83 -1.32
N PRO A 86 -24.68 -14.60 -1.30
CA PRO A 86 -23.96 -13.45 -1.84
C PRO A 86 -22.65 -13.17 -1.07
N LEU A 87 -21.60 -12.85 -1.81
CA LEU A 87 -20.36 -12.31 -1.24
C LEU A 87 -20.59 -10.92 -0.61
N PRO A 88 -19.78 -10.54 0.40
CA PRO A 88 -19.78 -9.18 0.94
C PRO A 88 -19.60 -8.14 -0.15
N LEU A 89 -20.19 -6.95 0.03
CA LEU A 89 -20.09 -5.87 -0.95
C LEU A 89 -18.62 -5.43 -1.14
N GLU A 90 -17.85 -5.44 -0.06
CA GLU A 90 -16.43 -5.11 -0.02
C GLU A 90 -15.62 -6.08 -0.88
N THR A 91 -15.88 -7.39 -0.78
CA THR A 91 -15.21 -8.39 -1.61
C THR A 91 -15.52 -8.21 -3.09
N ARG A 92 -16.79 -7.94 -3.44
CA ARG A 92 -17.18 -7.71 -4.84
C ARG A 92 -16.50 -6.46 -5.40
N ALA A 93 -16.44 -5.39 -4.60
CA ALA A 93 -15.74 -4.17 -4.97
C ALA A 93 -14.23 -4.40 -5.14
N TYR A 94 -13.61 -5.18 -4.25
CA TYR A 94 -12.20 -5.56 -4.34
C TYR A 94 -11.90 -6.32 -5.64
N VAL A 95 -12.67 -7.35 -5.97
CA VAL A 95 -12.48 -8.14 -7.19
C VAL A 95 -12.66 -7.27 -8.43
N ALA A 96 -13.67 -6.40 -8.46
CA ALA A 96 -13.90 -5.47 -9.56
C ALA A 96 -12.74 -4.49 -9.78
N ALA A 97 -12.07 -4.06 -8.71
CA ALA A 97 -10.91 -3.18 -8.79
C ALA A 97 -9.63 -3.90 -9.24
N VAL A 98 -9.42 -5.14 -8.80
CA VAL A 98 -8.13 -5.85 -8.99
C VAL A 98 -8.12 -6.75 -10.23
N ALA A 99 -9.22 -7.42 -10.56
CA ALA A 99 -9.25 -8.40 -11.65
C ALA A 99 -8.81 -7.82 -13.02
N PRO A 100 -9.20 -6.60 -13.43
CA PRO A 100 -8.76 -6.02 -14.70
C PRO A 100 -7.24 -5.78 -14.76
N ILE A 101 -6.62 -5.42 -13.63
CA ILE A 101 -5.17 -5.16 -13.54
C ILE A 101 -4.38 -6.44 -13.82
N ILE A 102 -4.88 -7.58 -13.34
CA ILE A 102 -4.22 -8.88 -13.48
C ILE A 102 -4.50 -9.51 -14.85
N ALA A 103 -5.70 -9.30 -15.41
CA ALA A 103 -6.08 -9.82 -16.73
C ALA A 103 -5.44 -9.06 -17.90
N GLY A 104 -5.15 -7.76 -17.74
CA GLY A 104 -4.67 -6.86 -18.79
C GLY A 104 -3.15 -6.84 -19.00
N GLY A 105 -2.45 -7.96 -18.79
CA GLY A 105 -1.00 -8.06 -19.01
C GLY A 105 -0.59 -7.73 -20.45
N GLY A 106 -0.33 -6.44 -20.73
CA GLY A 106 0.10 -5.95 -22.04
C GLY A 106 -0.07 -4.45 -22.24
N ASP A 107 -1.30 -3.92 -22.15
CA ASP A 107 -1.61 -2.56 -22.65
C ASP A 107 -2.38 -1.66 -21.66
N ALA A 108 -2.64 -2.13 -20.44
CA ALA A 108 -3.07 -1.27 -19.34
C ALA A 108 -1.85 -0.70 -18.63
N ALA A 109 -1.01 0.02 -19.36
CA ALA A 109 -0.01 0.90 -18.76
C ALA A 109 -0.76 1.95 -17.93
N VAL A 110 -0.96 1.64 -16.65
CA VAL A 110 -0.83 2.59 -15.55
C VAL A 110 -1.54 3.92 -15.82
N MET A 111 -2.86 3.96 -15.61
CA MET A 111 -3.54 5.21 -15.19
C MET A 111 -3.23 5.55 -13.72
N ILE A 112 -1.97 5.32 -13.32
CA ILE A 112 -1.23 6.04 -12.28
C ILE A 112 -0.07 6.77 -13.01
N ALA A 113 -0.36 7.41 -14.13
CA ALA A 113 0.59 8.22 -14.89
C ALA A 113 -0.05 9.57 -15.25
N ALA A 114 -0.61 10.22 -14.23
CA ALA A 114 -0.73 11.68 -14.18
C ALA A 114 -0.57 12.23 -12.75
N ALA A 115 -0.22 11.38 -11.76
CA ALA A 115 0.34 11.88 -10.52
C ALA A 115 1.83 12.12 -10.79
N ASP A 116 2.14 13.37 -11.14
CA ASP A 116 3.47 13.90 -11.40
C ASP A 116 4.54 13.20 -10.53
N ARG A 117 5.51 12.55 -11.18
CA ARG A 117 6.60 11.78 -10.55
C ARG A 117 7.42 12.64 -9.58
N PHE A 118 7.27 13.96 -9.61
CA PHE A 118 7.90 14.92 -8.71
C PHE A 118 6.91 15.66 -7.80
N ALA A 119 5.63 15.25 -7.70
CA ALA A 119 4.65 15.87 -6.80
C ALA A 119 5.13 15.88 -5.33
N TRP A 120 5.86 14.85 -4.92
CA TRP A 120 6.49 14.77 -3.59
C TRP A 120 7.58 15.82 -3.34
N THR A 121 8.16 16.42 -4.38
CA THR A 121 9.12 17.54 -4.24
C THR A 121 8.46 18.91 -4.16
N ARG A 122 7.16 19.00 -4.46
CA ARG A 122 6.41 20.27 -4.50
C ARG A 122 5.25 20.34 -3.51
N ALA A 123 4.96 19.25 -2.80
CA ALA A 123 4.00 19.26 -1.71
C ALA A 123 4.64 19.91 -0.46
N PRO A 124 4.01 20.93 0.16
CA PRO A 124 4.52 21.49 1.41
C PRO A 124 4.49 20.40 2.49
N LEU A 125 5.66 20.09 3.07
CA LEU A 125 5.86 19.04 4.08
C LEU A 125 5.28 19.38 5.47
N PHE A 126 4.49 20.45 5.59
CA PHE A 126 3.87 20.84 6.85
C PHE A 126 2.41 21.19 6.65
N ILE A 127 1.52 20.41 7.25
CA ILE A 127 0.16 20.84 7.57
C ILE A 127 0.29 21.67 8.86
N VAL A 128 0.22 23.00 8.73
CA VAL A 128 -0.02 23.86 9.90
C VAL A 128 -1.49 23.64 10.29
N GLN A 129 -1.70 22.97 11.41
CA GLN A 129 -2.99 22.88 12.06
C GLN A 129 -3.38 24.29 12.54
N PRO A 130 -4.55 24.84 12.17
CA PRO A 130 -5.03 26.04 12.83
C PRO A 130 -5.52 25.66 14.23
N ASP A 131 -4.79 26.11 15.25
CA ASP A 131 -5.23 26.00 16.64
C ASP A 131 -6.59 26.67 16.82
N ARG A 132 -7.56 25.90 17.31
CA ARG A 132 -8.85 26.40 17.74
C ARG A 132 -8.71 26.94 19.17
N ASN A 133 -8.87 28.26 19.29
CA ASN A 133 -9.16 29.04 20.49
C ASN A 133 -8.08 29.20 21.56
N ALA A 134 -7.37 30.33 21.51
CA ALA A 134 -7.10 31.13 22.70
C ALA A 134 -7.15 32.63 22.34
N ALA A 135 -7.89 33.39 23.13
CA ALA A 135 -8.15 34.81 22.96
C ALA A 135 -6.95 35.68 23.37
N GLY A 136 -6.78 36.81 22.66
CA GLY A 136 -6.30 38.08 23.20
C GLY A 136 -4.78 38.33 23.26
N ALA A 137 -4.27 39.17 22.36
CA ALA A 137 -3.31 40.26 22.65
C ALA A 137 -3.00 41.06 21.37
N SER A 138 -2.56 42.30 21.58
CA SER A 138 -2.60 43.48 20.71
C SER A 138 -1.58 43.59 19.56
N VAL A 139 -2.01 44.21 18.45
CA VAL A 139 -1.41 45.35 17.71
C VAL A 139 0.13 45.41 17.63
N ARG A 140 0.72 45.30 16.43
CA ARG A 140 1.34 46.41 15.66
C ARG A 140 1.92 45.95 14.32
N ASP A 141 1.66 46.80 13.33
CA ASP A 141 2.31 46.91 12.02
C ASP A 141 3.84 47.06 12.14
N MET A 142 4.58 46.42 11.23
CA MET A 142 5.88 46.89 10.73
C MET A 142 6.23 46.17 9.42
N SER A 143 6.10 46.92 8.32
CA SER A 143 6.76 46.66 7.04
C SER A 143 8.28 46.56 7.21
N GLY A 144 8.94 45.62 6.54
CA GLY A 144 10.39 45.46 6.67
C GLY A 144 11.06 44.42 5.76
N ILE A 145 11.22 44.79 4.48
CA ILE A 145 12.42 44.59 3.65
C ILE A 145 12.80 43.15 3.21
N MET A 146 13.01 43.08 1.89
CA MET A 146 13.36 41.97 1.01
C MET A 146 14.85 41.51 1.19
N PRO A 147 15.40 40.64 0.30
CA PRO A 147 16.12 39.42 0.62
C PRO A 147 17.66 39.58 0.71
N ARG A 148 18.38 38.55 1.16
CA ARG A 148 19.80 38.36 0.81
C ARG A 148 20.07 36.92 0.39
N SER A 149 20.42 36.79 -0.87
CA SER A 149 21.08 35.66 -1.52
C SER A 149 22.59 35.72 -1.28
N ASP A 150 23.22 34.56 -1.05
CA ASP A 150 24.64 34.21 -1.27
C ASP A 150 24.76 32.73 -0.83
N GLY A 151 25.32 31.75 -1.54
CA GLY A 151 26.10 31.63 -2.76
C GLY A 151 26.69 30.20 -2.79
N LEU A 152 27.42 29.86 -3.85
CA LEU A 152 28.25 28.65 -4.07
C LEU A 152 27.58 27.38 -4.62
N PHE A 153 27.45 27.35 -5.95
CA PHE A 153 27.81 26.18 -6.77
C PHE A 153 28.97 26.58 -7.69
N MET A 154 30.04 25.78 -7.74
CA MET A 154 30.82 25.64 -8.98
C MET A 154 31.33 24.20 -9.19
N MET A 155 31.34 23.88 -10.47
CA MET A 155 31.36 22.60 -11.15
C MET A 155 32.79 22.04 -11.31
N ARG A 156 32.86 20.72 -11.41
CA ARG A 156 34.07 19.91 -11.66
C ARG A 156 34.33 19.78 -13.17
N GLY A 157 35.59 19.92 -13.56
CA GLY A 157 36.17 19.48 -14.85
C GLY A 157 37.60 20.01 -14.93
N GLY A 158 38.62 19.34 -15.44
CA GLY A 158 38.87 17.99 -15.92
C GLY A 158 40.38 17.92 -16.25
N VAL A 159 40.96 16.72 -16.14
CA VAL A 159 42.17 16.16 -16.83
C VAL A 159 43.38 17.06 -17.16
N GLY A 160 44.59 16.60 -16.76
CA GLY A 160 45.80 16.86 -17.56
C GLY A 160 47.18 16.79 -16.86
N SER A 161 47.79 15.60 -16.91
CA SER A 161 49.22 15.27 -17.09
C SER A 161 50.39 15.84 -16.24
N ARG A 162 51.28 14.89 -15.91
CA ARG A 162 52.62 14.97 -15.30
C ARG A 162 53.68 15.67 -16.19
N PRO A 163 54.87 15.96 -15.67
CA PRO A 163 55.97 14.97 -15.67
C PRO A 163 56.40 14.48 -14.29
#